data_AF-A0A4S2DP85-F1
#
_entry.id   AF-A0A4S2DP85-F1
#
_cell.length_a   1.000
_cell.length_b   1.000
_cell.length_c   1.000
_cell.angle_alpha   90.00
_cell.angle_beta   90.00
_cell.angle_gamma   90.00
#
_symmetry.space_group_name_H-M   'P 1'
#
loop_
_entity.id
_entity.type
_entity.pdbx_description
1 polymer ?
#
loop_
_entity_poly.entity_id
_entity_poly.type
_entity_poly.pdbx_seq_one_letter_code
_entity_poly.pdbx_strand_id
1 'polypeptide(L)' 'MFKVDKIKCIACEQCIKDCPTKVISLQERKAEINN' A
#
# COMPACT_ATOMS: atom_id res chain seq x y z
N MET A 1 11.49 -0.21 8.73
CA MET A 1 10.65 -1.11 7.92
C MET A 1 9.39 -0.35 7.55
N PHE A 2 9.04 -0.27 6.26
CA PHE A 2 7.81 0.38 5.81
C PHE A 2 6.60 -0.48 6.19
N LYS A 3 5.54 0.14 6.71
CA LYS A 3 4.29 -0.56 7.09
C LYS A 3 3.11 0.36 6.82
N VAL A 4 2.04 -0.19 6.26
CA VAL A 4 0.77 0.50 6.07
C VAL A 4 -0.11 0.29 7.31
N ASP A 5 -0.62 1.37 7.89
CA ASP A 5 -1.70 1.32 8.87
C ASP A 5 -3.03 1.15 8.13
N LYS A 6 -3.64 -0.05 8.22
CA LYS A 6 -4.89 -0.35 7.52
C LYS A 6 -6.09 0.45 8.07
N ILE A 7 -6.03 0.94 9.31
CA ILE A 7 -7.10 1.78 9.88
C ILE A 7 -7.05 3.17 9.22
N LYS A 8 -5.85 3.75 9.09
CA LYS A 8 -5.65 5.09 8.49
C LYS A 8 -5.61 5.09 6.97
N CYS A 9 -5.39 3.95 6.32
CA CYS A 9 -5.33 3.85 4.87
C CYS A 9 -6.67 4.26 4.24
N ILE A 10 -6.64 5.30 3.40
CA ILE A 10 -7.81 5.82 2.67
C ILE A 10 -7.84 5.39 1.19
N ALA A 11 -7.02 4.41 0.80
CA ALA A 11 -6.90 3.95 -0.59
C ALA A 11 -6.51 5.06 -1.61
N CYS A 12 -5.63 5.99 -1.25
CA CYS A 12 -5.19 7.06 -2.17
C CYS A 12 -4.19 6.60 -3.24
N GLU A 13 -3.69 5.37 -3.15
CA GLU A 13 -2.75 4.74 -4.10
C GLU A 13 -1.38 5.42 -4.27
N GLN A 14 -1.07 6.51 -3.56
CA GLN A 14 0.24 7.19 -3.67
C GLN A 14 1.41 6.24 -3.39
N CYS A 15 1.34 5.48 -2.29
CA CYS A 15 2.37 4.50 -1.95
C CYS A 15 2.57 3.42 -3.02
N ILE A 16 1.52 3.06 -3.78
CA ILE A 16 1.62 2.09 -4.88
C ILE A 16 2.39 2.70 -6.05
N LYS A 17 2.08 3.96 -6.40
CA LYS A 17 2.73 4.70 -7.50
C LYS A 17 4.20 4.99 -7.21
N ASP A 18 4.51 5.33 -5.96
CA ASP A 18 5.86 5.70 -5.53
C ASP A 18 6.75 4.48 -5.26
N CYS A 19 6.17 3.27 -5.17
CA CYS A 19 6.91 2.06 -4.84
C CYS A 19 7.83 1.64 -6.01
N PRO A 20 9.17 1.77 -5.90
CA PRO A 20 10.07 1.47 -7.01
C PRO A 20 10.10 -0.02 -7.34
N THR A 21 9.92 -0.88 -6.32
CA THR A 21 9.91 -2.33 -6.46
C THR A 21 8.52 -2.88 -6.78
N LYS A 22 7.47 -2.04 -6.78
CA LYS A 22 6.08 -2.41 -7.07
C LYS A 22 5.54 -3.55 -6.20
N VAL A 23 6.00 -3.65 -4.95
CA VAL A 23 5.58 -4.69 -4.00
C VAL A 23 4.27 -4.35 -3.28
N ILE A 24 3.74 -3.14 -3.46
CA ILE A 24 2.51 -2.70 -2.81
C ILE A 24 1.35 -2.83 -3.79
N SER A 25 0.26 -3.47 -3.36
CA SER A 25 -0.97 -3.63 -4.14
C SER A 25 -2.20 -3.17 -3.36
N LEU A 26 -3.32 -2.92 -4.04
CA LEU A 26 -4.58 -2.57 -3.39
C LEU A 26 -5.47 -3.82 -3.27
N GLN A 27 -5.81 -4.21 -2.04
CA GLN A 27 -6.74 -5.30 -1.72
C GLN A 27 -7.80 -4.80 -0.74
N GLU A 28 -9.08 -5.09 -0.99
CA GLU A 28 -10.20 -4.67 -0.12
C GLU A 28 -10.21 -3.15 0.22
N ARG A 29 -9.82 -2.30 -0.75
CA ARG A 29 -9.62 -0.85 -0.56
C ARG A 29 -8.56 -0.50 0.50
N LYS A 30 -7.55 -1.34 0.67
CA LYS A 30 -6.39 -1.10 1.55
C LYS A 30 -5.11 -1.47 0.82
N ALA A 31 -4.02 -0.79 1.14
CA ALA A 31 -2.72 -1.15 0.61
C ALA A 31 -2.16 -2.37 1.36
N GLU A 32 -1.79 -3.40 0.60
CA GLU A 32 -1.18 -4.66 1.03
C GLU A 32 0.26 -4.71 0.52
N ILE A 33 1.20 -5.16 1.35
CA ILE A 33 2.60 -5.35 0.96
C ILE A 33 2.77 -6.83 0.63
N ASN A 34 3.03 -7.12 -0.64
CA ASN A 34 3.32 -8.47 -1.12
C ASN A 34 4.79 -8.77 -0.82
N ASN A 35 5.06 -9.88 -0.13
CA ASN A 35 6.40 -10.30 0.28
C ASN A 35 6.87 -11.50 -0.54
#